data_AF-X0SEA2-F1
#
_entry.id   AF-X0SEA2-F1
#
_cell.length_a   1.000
_cell.length_b   1.000
_cell.length_c   1.000
_cell.angle_alpha   90.00
_cell.angle_beta   90.00
_cell.angle_gamma   90.00
#
_symmetry.space_group_name_H-M   'P 1'
#
loop_
_entity.id
_entity.type
_entity.pdbx_description
1 polymer ?
#
loop_
_entity_poly.entity_id
_entity_poly.type
_entity_poly.pdbx_seq_one_letter_code
_entity_poly.pdbx_strand_id
1 'polypeptide(L)' 'MPLFEVETDNHIIITWASDNDDASAVVADAYPNDSVIRMTKRPRDTWVI' A
#
# COMPACT_ATOMS: atom_id res chain seq x y z
N MET A 1 1.83 -11.65 -7.14
CA MET A 1 2.09 -10.20 -7.16
C MET A 1 2.72 -9.84 -5.82
N PRO A 2 3.63 -8.86 -5.73
CA PRO A 2 4.21 -8.45 -4.45
C PRO A 2 3.19 -7.76 -3.52
N LEU A 3 3.43 -7.88 -2.22
CA LEU A 3 2.63 -7.23 -1.20
C LEU A 3 3.21 -5.87 -0.83
N PHE A 4 2.36 -4.85 -0.76
CA PHE A 4 2.71 -3.49 -0.38
C PHE A 4 2.06 -3.11 0.93
N GLU A 5 2.85 -2.47 1.79
CA GLU A 5 2.35 -1.67 2.91
C GLU A 5 2.42 -0.21 2.49
N VAL A 6 1.27 0.45 2.46
CA VAL A 6 1.14 1.87 2.14
C VAL A 6 0.60 2.59 3.37
N GLU A 7 1.39 3.52 3.87
CA GLU A 7 1.05 4.37 5.00
C GLU A 7 0.56 5.72 4.46
N THR A 8 -0.66 6.09 4.82
CA THR A 8 -1.25 7.39 4.53
C THR A 8 -1.31 8.24 5.80
N ASP A 9 -1.85 9.45 5.69
CA ASP A 9 -2.13 10.34 6.81
C ASP A 9 -3.10 9.74 7.84
N ASN A 10 -4.00 8.85 7.42
CA ASN A 10 -5.04 8.30 8.28
C ASN A 10 -5.02 6.76 8.41
N HIS A 11 -4.38 6.04 7.47
CA HIS A 11 -4.50 4.59 7.36
C HIS A 11 -3.16 3.89 7.08
N ILE A 12 -3.07 2.63 7.52
CA ILE A 12 -2.07 1.67 7.02
C ILE A 12 -2.82 0.67 6.14
N ILE A 13 -2.57 0.73 4.84
CA ILE A 13 -3.22 -0.09 3.82
C ILE A 13 -2.26 -1.20 3.42
N ILE A 14 -2.74 -2.44 3.39
CA ILE A 14 -1.97 -3.56 2.86
C ILE A 14 -2.67 -4.14 1.64
N THR A 15 -1.99 -4.12 0.50
CA THR A 15 -2.55 -4.52 -0.78
C THR A 15 -1.55 -5.30 -1.63
N TRP A 16 -2.05 -6.15 -2.51
CA TRP A 16 -1.27 -6.80 -3.56
C TRP A 16 -1.24 -5.90 -4.79
N ALA A 17 -0.06 -5.61 -5.31
CA ALA A 17 0.10 -4.82 -6.52
C ALA A 17 1.30 -5.31 -7.33
N SER A 18 1.38 -4.97 -8.60
CA SER A 18 2.50 -5.36 -9.47
C SER A 18 3.77 -4.57 -9.14
N ASP A 19 3.60 -3.28 -8.89
CA ASP A 19 4.63 -2.29 -8.61
C ASP A 19 4.08 -1.14 -7.74
N ASN A 20 4.90 -0.12 -7.52
CA ASN A 20 4.56 1.06 -6.72
C ASN A 20 3.42 1.89 -7.32
N ASP A 21 3.34 1.97 -8.65
CA ASP A 21 2.34 2.79 -9.33
C ASP A 21 0.97 2.12 -9.23
N ASP A 22 0.93 0.80 -9.43
CA ASP A 22 -0.24 -0.05 -9.22
C ASP A 22 -0.72 0.01 -7.75
N ALA A 23 0.20 -0.04 -6.79
CA ALA A 23 -0.14 0.10 -5.36
C ALA A 23 -0.73 1.49 -5.04
N SER A 24 -0.17 2.54 -5.63
CA SER A 24 -0.66 3.91 -5.44
C SER A 24 -2.03 4.12 -6.08
N ALA A 25 -2.29 3.50 -7.24
CA ALA A 25 -3.59 3.52 -7.91
C ALA A 25 -4.68 2.87 -7.05
N VAL A 26 -4.38 1.74 -6.39
CA VAL A 26 -5.32 1.10 -5.44
C VAL A 26 -5.67 2.04 -4.29
N VAL A 27 -4.70 2.76 -3.74
CA VAL A 27 -4.95 3.73 -2.66
C VAL A 27 -5.76 4.91 -3.15
N ALA A 28 -5.45 5.46 -4.33
CA ALA A 28 -6.19 6.59 -4.91
C ALA A 28 -7.65 6.22 -5.26
N ASP A 29 -7.91 4.97 -5.66
CA ASP A 29 -9.26 4.48 -5.96
C ASP A 29 -10.08 4.26 -4.68
N ALA A 30 -9.49 3.62 -3.66
CA ALA A 30 -10.19 3.29 -2.42
C ALA A 30 -10.29 4.47 -1.43
N TYR A 31 -9.24 5.31 -1.38
CA TYR A 31 -9.08 6.42 -0.44
C TYR A 31 -8.60 7.68 -1.17
N PRO A 32 -9.43 8.29 -2.02
CA PRO A 32 -9.03 9.39 -2.90
C PRO A 32 -8.60 10.68 -2.18
N ASN A 33 -8.93 10.82 -0.90
CA ASN A 33 -8.58 12.00 -0.09
C ASN A 33 -7.35 11.78 0.79
N ASP A 34 -6.85 10.55 0.87
CA ASP A 34 -5.69 10.22 1.68
C ASP A 34 -4.41 10.51 0.91
N SER A 35 -3.40 11.00 1.62
CA SER A 35 -2.07 11.25 1.04
C SER A 35 -1.10 10.15 1.44
N VAL A 36 -0.46 9.52 0.45
CA VAL A 36 0.58 8.52 0.70
C VAL A 36 1.81 9.19 1.33
N ILE A 37 2.18 8.76 2.53
CA ILE A 37 3.36 9.23 3.27
C ILE A 37 4.54 8.30 3.01
N ARG A 38 4.30 6.99 3.02
CA ARG A 38 5.34 5.98 2.85
C ARG A 38 4.78 4.75 2.15
N MET A 39 5.58 4.15 1.28
CA MET A 39 5.23 2.91 0.61
C MET A 39 6.42 1.96 0.65
N THR A 40 6.16 0.74 1.10
CA THR A 40 7.20 -0.30 1.21
C THR A 40 6.71 -1.60 0.58
N LYS A 41 7.48 -2.11 -0.38
CA LYS A 41 7.32 -3.47 -0.88
C LYS A 41 7.80 -4.45 0.18
N ARG A 42 6.93 -5.35 0.63
CA ARG A 42 7.31 -6.33 1.65
C ARG A 42 8.27 -7.38 1.06
N PRO A 43 9.36 -7.71 1.77
CA PRO A 43 10.33 -8.72 1.33
C PRO A 43 9.85 -10.16 1.53
N ARG A 44 8.80 -10.38 2.34
CA ARG A 44 8.22 -11.69 2.65
C ARG A 44 6.71 -11.57 2.84
N ASP A 45 5.97 -12.60 2.44
CA ASP A 45 4.52 -12.70 2.63
C ASP A 45 4.14 -13.15 4.05
N THR A 46 4.89 -12.73 5.07
CA THR A 46 4.65 -13.11 6.47
C THR A 46 4.13 -11.91 7.24
N TRP A 47 3.00 -12.10 7.94
CA TRP A 47 2.36 -11.07 8.75
C TRP A 47 2.49 -11.47 10.23
N VAL A 48 2.88 -10.49 11.05
CA VAL A 48 2.70 -10.52 12.51
C VAL A 48 1.77 -9.34 12.79
N ILE A 49 0.59 -9.61 13.34
CA ILE A 49 -0.43 -8.61 13.70
C ILE A 49 -0.23 -8.26 15.18
#